data_AF-A0A078JCP8-F1
#
_entry.id   AF-A0A078JCP8-F1
#
_cell.length_a   1.000
_cell.length_b   1.000
_cell.length_c   1.000
_cell.angle_alpha   90.00
_cell.angle_beta   90.00
_cell.angle_gamma   90.00
#
_symmetry.space_group_name_H-M   'P 1'
#
loop_
_entity.id
_entity.type
_entity.pdbx_description
1 polymer ?
#
loop_
_entity_poly.entity_id
_entity_poly.type
_entity_poly.pdbx_seq_one_letter_code
_entity_poly.pdbx_strand_id
1 'polypeptide(L)'
;TTFLKRKNFSYLHLYTLLLLCRYLVPAMMSIHAALVQTGLDKYIQVSTPNSLSVLQESYPPSAGCFRPQVTGVMTQLLSFLHSTKSPFWINAYPYFAYKDSPTKIPLDYVLFNPNPGMVDPYTKYHYDNMLYAQVDAVIFAMARLGFKDIEVGVSETGWPSKGDGDEVGATVANAAVYNKNLLKRQLQSEGTPLRKNMGLDVYLFALFNEDLKPGPTSERNYGLYQPDETMAYNVGLLSSSQSSTSSTNSIVSLTSSASTDITRGKQRLIYFMCIYLLAIHMLIRRRY
;
A
#
# COMPACT_ATOMS: atom_id res chain seq x y z
N THR A 1 14.31 -3.89 26.94
CA THR A 1 13.42 -3.52 28.06
C THR A 1 13.05 -2.05 27.92
N THR A 2 11.75 -1.80 27.76
CA THR A 2 11.06 -0.49 27.80
C THR A 2 11.39 0.50 26.67
N PHE A 3 10.54 0.55 25.64
CA PHE A 3 10.36 1.74 24.80
C PHE A 3 8.92 2.24 24.88
N LEU A 4 8.77 3.55 24.96
CA LEU A 4 7.75 4.26 25.72
C LEU A 4 6.32 4.17 25.16
N LYS A 5 5.39 4.03 26.10
CA LYS A 5 3.96 4.42 26.03
C LYS A 5 3.79 5.83 25.45
N ARG A 6 3.13 5.96 24.29
CA ARG A 6 2.27 7.12 23.99
C ARG A 6 1.00 7.00 24.83
N LYS A 7 1.07 7.45 26.09
CA LYS A 7 -0.09 7.55 26.98
C LYS A 7 -0.97 8.72 26.54
N ASN A 8 -2.27 8.44 26.44
CA ASN A 8 -3.41 9.37 26.55
C ASN A 8 -4.15 9.84 25.28
N PHE A 9 -3.80 9.37 24.08
CA PHE A 9 -4.71 9.46 22.91
C PHE A 9 -5.06 8.09 22.28
N SER A 10 -4.37 7.01 22.64
CA SER A 10 -4.58 5.70 22.03
C SER A 10 -5.87 4.99 22.45
N TYR A 11 -6.40 5.21 23.66
CA TYR A 11 -7.53 4.42 24.15
C TYR A 11 -8.84 4.75 23.43
N LEU A 12 -9.17 6.03 23.20
CA LEU A 12 -10.40 6.42 22.52
C LEU A 12 -10.41 5.99 21.04
N HIS A 13 -9.24 6.02 20.37
CA HIS A 13 -9.09 5.50 19.01
C HIS A 13 -9.17 3.97 18.98
N LEU A 14 -8.60 3.26 19.96
CA LEU A 14 -8.67 1.80 20.01
C LEU A 14 -10.09 1.29 20.24
N TYR A 15 -10.88 1.92 21.12
CA TYR A 15 -12.26 1.49 21.37
C TYR A 15 -13.18 1.71 20.17
N THR A 16 -13.09 2.87 19.51
CA THR A 16 -13.84 3.15 18.28
C THR A 16 -13.39 2.25 17.13
N LEU A 17 -12.09 1.99 17.01
CA LEU A 17 -11.53 1.04 16.04
C LEU A 17 -12.01 -0.39 16.31
N LEU A 18 -11.98 -0.86 17.57
CA LEU A 18 -12.50 -2.18 17.96
C LEU A 18 -14.02 -2.31 17.76
N LEU A 19 -14.77 -1.22 17.94
CA LEU A 19 -16.20 -1.15 17.62
C LEU A 19 -16.44 -1.31 16.12
N LEU A 20 -15.65 -0.66 15.27
CA LEU A 20 -15.75 -0.80 13.81
C LEU A 20 -15.27 -2.17 13.33
N CYS A 21 -14.24 -2.74 13.95
CA CYS A 21 -13.68 -4.05 13.62
C CYS A 21 -14.73 -5.18 13.67
N ARG A 22 -15.76 -5.09 14.54
CA ARG A 22 -16.81 -6.12 14.62
C ARG A 22 -17.71 -6.16 13.38
N TYR A 23 -17.79 -5.07 12.62
CA TYR A 23 -18.62 -4.96 11.42
C TYR A 23 -17.84 -5.24 10.14
N LEU A 24 -16.50 -5.25 10.21
CA LEU A 24 -15.61 -5.40 9.07
C LEU A 24 -15.88 -6.70 8.30
N VAL A 25 -15.73 -7.85 8.95
CA VAL A 25 -15.90 -9.16 8.30
C VAL A 25 -17.34 -9.39 7.84
N PRO A 26 -18.39 -9.10 8.63
CA PRO A 26 -19.78 -9.17 8.14
C PRO A 26 -20.06 -8.31 6.90
N ALA A 27 -19.50 -7.10 6.84
CA ALA A 27 -19.64 -6.24 5.66
C ALA A 27 -18.93 -6.84 4.44
N MET A 28 -17.71 -7.34 4.61
CA MET A 28 -16.96 -8.02 3.54
C MET A 28 -17.68 -9.26 3.02
N MET A 29 -18.28 -10.06 3.92
CA MET A 29 -19.12 -11.21 3.54
C MET A 29 -20.34 -10.78 2.72
N SER A 30 -20.98 -9.68 3.10
CA SER A 30 -22.15 -9.14 2.40
C SER A 30 -21.79 -8.66 0.99
N ILE A 31 -20.65 -7.97 0.84
CA ILE A 31 -20.12 -7.53 -0.46
C ILE A 31 -19.78 -8.76 -1.32
N HIS A 32 -19.06 -9.73 -0.77
CA HIS A 32 -18.71 -10.96 -1.50
C HIS A 32 -19.94 -11.74 -1.94
N ALA A 33 -20.97 -11.86 -1.07
CA ALA A 33 -22.22 -12.52 -1.44
C ALA A 33 -22.92 -11.84 -2.63
N ALA A 34 -22.90 -10.50 -2.70
CA ALA A 34 -23.44 -9.76 -3.84
C ALA A 34 -22.61 -10.00 -5.13
N LEU A 35 -21.28 -10.10 -5.02
CA LEU A 35 -20.40 -10.44 -6.14
C LEU A 35 -20.68 -11.87 -6.64
N VAL A 36 -20.88 -12.83 -5.74
CA VAL A 36 -21.26 -14.21 -6.10
C VAL A 36 -22.61 -14.23 -6.83
N GLN A 37 -23.62 -13.50 -6.33
CA GLN A 37 -24.94 -13.42 -6.97
C GLN A 37 -24.89 -12.85 -8.40
N THR A 38 -23.88 -12.03 -8.71
CA THR A 38 -23.68 -11.42 -10.02
C THR A 38 -22.62 -12.14 -10.87
N GLY A 39 -22.01 -13.20 -10.35
CA GLY A 39 -20.94 -13.96 -11.02
C GLY A 39 -19.62 -13.19 -11.18
N LEU A 40 -19.40 -12.13 -10.38
CA LEU A 40 -18.24 -11.27 -10.41
C LEU A 40 -17.16 -11.64 -9.40
N ASP A 41 -17.43 -12.56 -8.48
CA ASP A 41 -16.52 -13.01 -7.43
C ASP A 41 -15.22 -13.63 -7.97
N LYS A 42 -15.24 -14.15 -9.20
CA LYS A 42 -14.07 -14.69 -9.90
C LYS A 42 -13.10 -13.61 -10.42
N TYR A 43 -13.56 -12.36 -10.51
CA TYR A 43 -12.80 -11.23 -11.07
C TYR A 43 -12.51 -10.16 -10.03
N ILE A 44 -13.34 -10.06 -8.98
CA ILE A 44 -13.25 -9.02 -7.95
C ILE A 44 -13.09 -9.70 -6.60
N GLN A 45 -11.87 -9.64 -6.06
CA GLN A 45 -11.56 -10.08 -4.71
C GLN A 45 -11.97 -9.03 -3.69
N VAL A 46 -12.50 -9.48 -2.55
CA VAL A 46 -12.83 -8.60 -1.42
C VAL A 46 -11.74 -8.74 -0.36
N SER A 47 -11.16 -7.61 0.05
CA SER A 47 -10.16 -7.54 1.12
C SER A 47 -10.22 -6.18 1.81
N THR A 48 -9.30 -5.90 2.74
CA THR A 48 -9.21 -4.66 3.50
C THR A 48 -7.74 -4.32 3.81
N PRO A 49 -7.33 -3.05 3.68
CA PRO A 49 -5.98 -2.63 4.04
C PRO A 49 -5.81 -2.61 5.57
N ASN A 50 -4.66 -3.06 6.05
CA ASN A 50 -4.33 -3.09 7.47
C ASN A 50 -3.09 -2.25 7.74
N SER A 51 -3.12 -1.42 8.79
CA SER A 51 -1.89 -0.75 9.26
C SER A 51 -0.91 -1.78 9.82
N LEU A 52 0.40 -1.62 9.57
CA LEU A 52 1.43 -2.44 10.21
C LEU A 52 1.37 -2.45 11.75
N SER A 53 0.71 -1.45 12.35
CA SER A 53 0.45 -1.37 13.80
C SER A 53 -0.41 -2.51 14.37
N VAL A 54 -1.05 -3.33 13.52
CA VAL A 54 -1.72 -4.57 13.95
C VAL A 54 -0.74 -5.60 14.53
N LEU A 55 0.55 -5.49 14.21
CA LEU A 55 1.60 -6.33 14.78
C LEU A 55 2.00 -5.86 16.19
N GLN A 56 2.22 -6.83 17.08
CA GLN A 56 2.83 -6.63 18.38
C GLN A 56 4.35 -6.68 18.26
N GLU A 57 4.85 -7.73 17.61
CA GLU A 57 6.26 -7.92 17.30
C GLU A 57 6.43 -7.99 15.77
N SER A 58 7.50 -7.40 15.27
CA SER A 58 7.90 -7.44 13.86
C SER A 58 9.41 -7.60 13.65
N TYR A 59 10.19 -7.68 14.74
CA TYR A 59 11.63 -7.87 14.68
C TYR A 59 12.10 -8.95 15.69
N PRO A 60 12.89 -9.96 15.25
CA PRO A 60 13.17 -10.24 13.83
C PRO A 60 11.87 -10.68 13.10
N PRO A 61 11.82 -10.67 11.75
CA PRO A 61 10.60 -11.00 11.01
C PRO A 61 9.93 -12.30 11.45
N SER A 62 10.70 -13.36 11.76
CA SER A 62 10.16 -14.63 12.25
C SER A 62 9.43 -14.56 13.60
N ALA A 63 9.66 -13.50 14.38
CA ALA A 63 8.95 -13.22 15.63
C ALA A 63 7.58 -12.56 15.40
N GLY A 64 7.27 -12.19 14.15
CA GLY A 64 6.02 -11.57 13.72
C GLY A 64 4.79 -12.16 14.39
N CYS A 65 4.02 -11.33 15.08
CA CYS A 65 2.75 -11.74 15.70
C CYS A 65 1.76 -10.57 15.80
N PHE A 66 0.47 -10.86 15.69
CA PHE A 66 -0.57 -9.85 15.86
C PHE A 66 -0.73 -9.46 17.33
N ARG A 67 -1.18 -8.23 17.57
CA ARG A 67 -1.56 -7.78 18.91
C ARG A 67 -2.69 -8.63 19.48
N PRO A 68 -2.66 -9.00 20.77
CA PRO A 68 -3.75 -9.74 21.40
C PRO A 68 -5.11 -9.07 21.22
N GLN A 69 -5.16 -7.73 21.24
CA GLN A 69 -6.39 -6.94 21.12
C GLN A 69 -7.05 -7.07 19.74
N VAL A 70 -6.29 -7.34 18.67
CA VAL A 70 -6.83 -7.51 17.31
C VAL A 70 -6.84 -8.95 16.82
N THR A 71 -6.26 -9.89 17.59
CA THR A 71 -6.11 -11.29 17.17
C THR A 71 -7.46 -11.93 16.82
N GLY A 72 -8.51 -11.66 17.60
CA GLY A 72 -9.86 -12.21 17.35
C GLY A 72 -10.46 -11.77 16.01
N VAL A 73 -10.40 -10.48 15.68
CA VAL A 73 -10.87 -9.98 14.37
C VAL A 73 -9.95 -10.42 13.24
N MET A 74 -8.64 -10.48 13.48
CA MET A 74 -7.66 -10.92 12.50
C MET A 74 -7.89 -12.38 12.09
N THR A 75 -8.16 -13.29 13.04
CA THR A 75 -8.50 -14.69 12.73
C THR A 75 -9.77 -14.80 11.88
N GLN A 76 -10.79 -13.97 12.13
CA GLN A 76 -12.01 -13.94 11.32
C GLN A 76 -11.73 -13.41 9.90
N LEU A 77 -10.95 -12.33 9.79
CA LEU A 77 -10.53 -11.77 8.51
C LEU A 77 -9.73 -12.79 7.71
N LEU A 78 -8.71 -13.42 8.29
CA LEU A 78 -7.87 -14.40 7.62
C LEU A 78 -8.67 -15.65 7.21
N SER A 79 -9.63 -16.10 8.04
CA SER A 79 -10.57 -17.16 7.66
C SER A 79 -11.37 -16.80 6.40
N PHE A 80 -11.93 -15.58 6.36
CA PHE A 80 -12.65 -15.08 5.20
C PHE A 80 -11.76 -15.04 3.96
N LEU A 81 -10.59 -14.38 4.04
CA LEU A 81 -9.65 -14.24 2.93
C LEU A 81 -9.18 -15.60 2.40
N HIS A 82 -8.91 -16.55 3.28
CA HIS A 82 -8.53 -17.91 2.90
C HIS A 82 -9.65 -18.65 2.13
N SER A 83 -10.90 -18.49 2.58
CA SER A 83 -12.07 -19.11 1.95
C SER A 83 -12.40 -18.51 0.58
N THR A 84 -12.18 -17.21 0.40
CA THR A 84 -12.47 -16.49 -0.85
C THR A 84 -11.26 -16.34 -1.78
N LYS A 85 -10.10 -16.89 -1.40
CA LYS A 85 -8.82 -16.74 -2.12
C LYS A 85 -8.48 -15.26 -2.37
N SER A 86 -8.75 -14.41 -1.39
CA SER A 86 -8.41 -12.98 -1.42
C SER A 86 -7.05 -12.73 -0.75
N PRO A 87 -6.27 -11.75 -1.22
CA PRO A 87 -5.01 -11.35 -0.60
C PRO A 87 -5.23 -10.58 0.71
N PHE A 88 -4.21 -10.57 1.57
CA PHE A 88 -4.11 -9.68 2.72
C PHE A 88 -3.31 -8.42 2.33
N TRP A 89 -3.90 -7.24 2.53
CA TRP A 89 -3.27 -5.97 2.19
C TRP A 89 -2.71 -5.27 3.44
N ILE A 90 -1.43 -4.89 3.39
CA ILE A 90 -0.75 -4.17 4.48
C ILE A 90 -0.26 -2.78 4.02
N ASN A 91 -0.51 -1.76 4.84
CA ASN A 91 0.11 -0.45 4.74
C ASN A 91 1.43 -0.50 5.53
N ALA A 92 2.56 -0.48 4.83
CA ALA A 92 3.89 -0.69 5.40
C ALA A 92 4.83 0.45 5.01
N TYR A 93 5.36 1.17 6.01
CA TYR A 93 6.18 2.36 5.81
C TYR A 93 7.49 2.23 6.61
N PRO A 94 8.61 1.85 5.98
CA PRO A 94 9.93 1.89 6.59
C PRO A 94 10.30 3.26 7.17
N TYR A 95 9.77 4.34 6.57
CA TYR A 95 9.94 5.71 7.04
C TYR A 95 9.62 5.88 8.53
N PHE A 96 8.50 5.35 9.03
CA PHE A 96 8.11 5.55 10.43
C PHE A 96 9.10 4.91 11.40
N ALA A 97 9.63 3.73 11.07
CA ALA A 97 10.65 3.09 11.90
C ALA A 97 11.94 3.94 11.94
N TYR A 98 12.37 4.44 10.79
CA TYR A 98 13.55 5.32 10.71
C TYR A 98 13.34 6.63 11.48
N LYS A 99 12.20 7.30 11.27
CA LYS A 99 11.82 8.53 11.96
C LYS A 99 11.88 8.39 13.48
N ASP A 100 11.40 7.25 14.01
CA ASP A 100 11.36 6.99 15.45
C ASP A 100 12.70 6.57 16.04
N SER A 101 13.67 6.10 15.24
CA SER A 101 14.98 5.62 15.70
C SER A 101 16.11 5.81 14.67
N PRO A 102 16.38 7.06 14.24
CA PRO A 102 17.30 7.33 13.13
C PRO A 102 18.76 7.01 13.44
N THR A 103 19.13 6.90 14.72
CA THR A 103 20.48 6.50 15.17
C THR A 103 20.67 4.99 15.24
N LYS A 104 19.59 4.20 15.20
CA LYS A 104 19.64 2.73 15.31
C LYS A 104 19.28 2.04 14.01
N ILE A 105 18.47 2.68 13.17
CA ILE A 105 18.01 2.14 11.90
C ILE A 105 18.82 2.80 10.78
N PRO A 106 19.68 2.06 10.07
CA PRO A 106 20.46 2.62 8.99
C PRO A 106 19.56 3.17 7.89
N LEU A 107 19.84 4.39 7.42
CA LEU A 107 19.06 5.02 6.35
C LEU A 107 19.09 4.18 5.06
N ASP A 108 20.24 3.61 4.70
CA ASP A 108 20.37 2.81 3.49
C ASP A 108 19.48 1.55 3.50
N TYR A 109 19.27 0.96 4.68
CA TYR A 109 18.40 -0.23 4.85
C TYR A 109 16.92 0.09 4.61
N VAL A 110 16.47 1.30 4.94
CA VAL A 110 15.09 1.73 4.73
C VAL A 110 14.86 2.41 3.39
N LEU A 111 15.93 2.77 2.66
CA LEU A 111 15.88 3.38 1.33
C LEU A 111 16.16 2.39 0.18
N PHE A 112 16.30 1.09 0.46
CA PHE A 112 16.72 0.07 -0.51
C PHE A 112 18.09 0.34 -1.17
N ASN A 113 18.95 1.12 -0.51
CA ASN A 113 20.32 1.32 -0.97
C ASN A 113 21.18 0.10 -0.63
N PRO A 114 22.33 -0.11 -1.29
CA PRO A 114 23.28 -1.15 -0.89
C PRO A 114 23.68 -1.01 0.59
N ASN A 115 23.47 -2.06 1.37
CA ASN A 115 23.75 -2.09 2.80
C ASN A 115 23.96 -3.56 3.25
N PRO A 116 24.55 -3.82 4.43
CA PRO A 116 24.76 -5.19 4.91
C PRO A 116 23.45 -5.95 5.21
N GLY A 117 22.31 -5.26 5.31
CA GLY A 117 21.02 -5.84 5.64
C GLY A 117 20.95 -6.35 7.07
N MET A 118 19.96 -7.19 7.34
CA MET A 118 19.86 -7.98 8.56
C MET A 118 19.60 -9.45 8.23
N VAL A 119 20.10 -10.34 9.07
CA VAL A 119 19.84 -11.79 8.96
C VAL A 119 18.90 -12.18 10.10
N ASP A 120 17.77 -12.78 9.76
CA ASP A 120 16.84 -13.29 10.75
C ASP A 120 17.52 -14.46 11.50
N PRO A 121 17.67 -14.37 12.84
CA PRO A 121 18.50 -15.31 13.58
C PRO A 121 17.93 -16.73 13.60
N TYR A 122 16.63 -16.91 13.32
CA TYR A 122 15.96 -18.20 13.38
C TYR A 122 15.80 -18.83 11.99
N THR A 123 15.36 -18.04 11.01
CA THR A 123 15.06 -18.52 9.66
C THR A 123 16.24 -18.40 8.70
N LYS A 124 17.25 -17.61 9.06
CA LYS A 124 18.44 -17.29 8.23
C LYS A 124 18.12 -16.54 6.95
N TYR A 125 16.90 -16.03 6.78
CA TYR A 125 16.60 -15.12 5.69
C TYR A 125 17.38 -13.82 5.87
N HIS A 126 18.08 -13.42 4.81
CA HIS A 126 18.73 -12.13 4.72
C HIS A 126 17.75 -11.13 4.09
N TYR A 127 17.56 -10.01 4.77
CA TYR A 127 16.76 -8.89 4.33
C TYR A 127 17.70 -7.73 4.07
N ASP A 128 17.84 -7.34 2.81
CA ASP A 128 18.61 -6.17 2.40
C ASP A 128 17.79 -4.87 2.49
N ASN A 129 16.49 -4.96 2.78
CA ASN A 129 15.62 -3.81 2.97
C ASN A 129 14.52 -4.06 4.00
N MET A 130 14.05 -2.99 4.63
CA MET A 130 13.05 -3.08 5.70
C MET A 130 11.64 -3.42 5.21
N LEU A 131 11.23 -2.97 4.02
CA LEU A 131 9.86 -3.22 3.54
C LEU A 131 9.60 -4.72 3.46
N TYR A 132 10.54 -5.49 2.90
CA TYR A 132 10.42 -6.95 2.79
C TYR A 132 10.45 -7.63 4.15
N ALA A 133 11.25 -7.12 5.09
CA ALA A 133 11.24 -7.60 6.47
C ALA A 133 9.89 -7.37 7.16
N GLN A 134 9.25 -6.23 6.93
CA GLN A 134 7.92 -5.90 7.46
C GLN A 134 6.83 -6.80 6.85
N VAL A 135 6.87 -7.05 5.54
CA VAL A 135 5.93 -7.95 4.86
C VAL A 135 6.09 -9.39 5.37
N ASP A 136 7.32 -9.89 5.50
CA ASP A 136 7.54 -11.24 6.02
C ASP A 136 7.13 -11.37 7.49
N ALA A 137 7.30 -10.32 8.31
CA ALA A 137 6.76 -10.30 9.67
C ALA A 137 5.23 -10.49 9.70
N VAL A 138 4.49 -9.90 8.75
CA VAL A 138 3.04 -10.13 8.60
C VAL A 138 2.77 -11.58 8.18
N ILE A 139 3.52 -12.13 7.22
CA ILE A 139 3.37 -13.53 6.79
C ILE A 139 3.62 -14.50 7.95
N PHE A 140 4.65 -14.27 8.77
CA PHE A 140 4.90 -15.06 9.98
C PHE A 140 3.77 -14.92 11.01
N ALA A 141 3.22 -13.72 11.19
CA ALA A 141 2.09 -13.49 12.09
C ALA A 141 0.83 -14.27 11.64
N MET A 142 0.54 -14.29 10.33
CA MET A 142 -0.56 -15.06 9.74
C MET A 142 -0.33 -16.57 9.88
N ALA A 143 0.89 -17.03 9.63
CA ALA A 143 1.26 -18.43 9.78
C ALA A 143 1.09 -18.95 11.22
N ARG A 144 1.34 -18.11 12.24
CA ARG A 144 1.07 -18.43 13.65
C ARG A 144 -0.41 -18.63 13.97
N LEU A 145 -1.29 -17.99 13.21
CA LEU A 145 -2.74 -18.19 13.29
C LEU A 145 -3.23 -19.34 12.39
N GLY A 146 -2.33 -20.06 11.71
CA GLY A 146 -2.66 -21.19 10.84
C GLY A 146 -2.84 -20.84 9.36
N PHE A 147 -2.63 -19.58 8.97
CA PHE A 147 -2.87 -19.11 7.60
C PHE A 147 -1.56 -18.85 6.86
N LYS A 148 -1.03 -19.87 6.18
CA LYS A 148 0.27 -19.80 5.46
C LYS A 148 0.12 -19.39 3.98
N ASP A 149 -1.02 -19.73 3.39
CA ASP A 149 -1.23 -19.69 1.93
C ASP A 149 -1.99 -18.44 1.46
N ILE A 150 -2.27 -17.51 2.36
CA ILE A 150 -2.87 -16.22 1.97
C ILE A 150 -1.76 -15.34 1.41
N GLU A 151 -1.97 -14.87 0.18
CA GLU A 151 -1.10 -13.89 -0.47
C GLU A 151 -1.06 -12.58 0.33
N VAL A 152 0.09 -11.91 0.34
CA VAL A 152 0.26 -10.63 1.03
C VAL A 152 0.76 -9.62 0.03
N GLY A 153 0.06 -8.49 -0.08
CA GLY A 153 0.46 -7.34 -0.88
C GLY A 153 0.56 -6.09 -0.02
N VAL A 154 1.25 -5.06 -0.51
CA VAL A 154 1.39 -3.77 0.15
C VAL A 154 0.39 -2.80 -0.46
N SER A 155 -0.66 -2.44 0.28
CA SER A 155 -1.68 -1.50 -0.19
C SER A 155 -1.22 -0.05 -0.12
N GLU A 156 -0.25 0.26 0.74
CA GLU A 156 0.36 1.58 0.79
C GLU A 156 1.79 1.53 1.31
N THR A 157 2.69 2.23 0.60
CA THR A 157 4.02 2.56 1.08
C THR A 157 4.54 3.82 0.40
N GLY A 158 5.42 4.55 1.04
CA GLY A 158 5.99 5.77 0.47
C GLY A 158 6.97 6.42 1.43
N TRP A 159 7.51 7.56 1.01
CA TRP A 159 8.43 8.35 1.82
C TRP A 159 8.14 9.84 1.63
N PRO A 160 7.95 10.62 2.71
CA PRO A 160 7.57 12.01 2.59
C PRO A 160 8.74 12.88 2.13
N SER A 161 8.47 13.79 1.22
CA SER A 161 9.44 14.73 0.64
C SER A 161 9.74 15.95 1.54
N LYS A 162 8.90 16.17 2.55
CA LYS A 162 9.01 17.27 3.51
C LYS A 162 8.28 16.90 4.79
N GLY A 163 8.83 17.25 5.94
CA GLY A 163 8.19 17.05 7.25
C GLY A 163 8.51 18.19 8.22
N ASP A 164 7.97 18.08 9.43
CA ASP A 164 8.29 18.97 10.55
C ASP A 164 9.71 18.70 11.09
N GLY A 165 10.17 19.51 12.05
CA GLY A 165 11.55 19.41 12.57
C GLY A 165 11.89 18.08 13.27
N ASP A 166 10.88 17.37 13.76
CA ASP A 166 11.00 16.04 14.40
C ASP A 166 10.72 14.88 13.43
N GLU A 167 10.54 15.17 12.14
CA GLU A 167 10.25 14.21 11.08
C GLU A 167 11.53 13.83 10.31
N VAL A 168 12.51 13.32 11.07
CA VAL A 168 13.84 13.01 10.57
C VAL A 168 13.76 12.08 9.36
N GLY A 169 14.43 12.49 8.27
CA GLY A 169 14.48 11.75 7.02
C GLY A 169 13.45 12.20 5.97
N ALA A 170 12.44 13.02 6.33
CA ALA A 170 11.48 13.56 5.39
C ALA A 170 12.10 14.64 4.49
N THR A 171 12.75 14.21 3.41
CA THR A 171 13.45 15.08 2.45
C THR A 171 13.16 14.64 1.02
N VAL A 172 13.20 15.60 0.10
CA VAL A 172 13.02 15.36 -1.34
C VAL A 172 14.02 14.30 -1.84
N ALA A 173 15.28 14.36 -1.38
CA ALA A 173 16.31 13.40 -1.77
C ALA A 173 15.96 11.97 -1.34
N ASN A 174 15.57 11.78 -0.07
CA ASN A 174 15.21 10.45 0.43
C ASN A 174 13.93 9.93 -0.22
N ALA A 175 12.93 10.78 -0.44
CA ALA A 175 11.70 10.41 -1.11
C ALA A 175 11.96 9.94 -2.55
N ALA A 176 12.79 10.66 -3.29
CA ALA A 176 13.20 10.28 -4.64
C ALA A 176 13.95 8.94 -4.66
N VAL A 177 14.86 8.70 -3.70
CA VAL A 177 15.62 7.44 -3.61
C VAL A 177 14.70 6.27 -3.27
N TYR A 178 13.87 6.38 -2.22
CA TYR A 178 12.96 5.32 -1.79
C TYR A 178 12.04 4.88 -2.94
N ASN A 179 11.32 5.83 -3.53
CA ASN A 179 10.34 5.55 -4.58
C ASN A 179 11.00 5.05 -5.87
N LYS A 180 12.17 5.57 -6.25
CA LYS A 180 12.93 5.09 -7.41
C LYS A 180 13.44 3.67 -7.21
N ASN A 181 13.98 3.35 -6.05
CA ASN A 181 14.52 2.01 -5.78
C ASN A 181 13.38 0.99 -5.65
N LEU A 182 12.28 1.34 -5.00
CA LEU A 182 11.08 0.51 -4.97
C LEU A 182 10.57 0.21 -6.38
N LEU A 183 10.43 1.23 -7.22
CA LEU A 183 10.02 1.05 -8.63
C LEU A 183 10.94 0.09 -9.37
N LYS A 184 12.27 0.20 -9.21
CA LYS A 184 13.22 -0.73 -9.83
C LYS A 184 12.99 -2.18 -9.41
N ARG A 185 12.71 -2.43 -8.14
CA ARG A 185 12.44 -3.79 -7.63
C ARG A 185 11.10 -4.33 -8.13
N GLN A 186 10.09 -3.48 -8.22
CA GLN A 186 8.79 -3.82 -8.79
C GLN A 186 8.89 -4.17 -10.29
N LEU A 187 9.72 -3.45 -11.07
CA LEU A 187 9.99 -3.77 -12.48
C LEU A 187 10.71 -5.12 -12.67
N GLN A 188 11.36 -5.64 -11.62
CA GLN A 188 12.00 -6.95 -11.60
C GLN A 188 11.08 -8.05 -11.06
N SER A 189 9.83 -7.72 -10.72
CA SER A 189 8.86 -8.61 -10.06
C SER A 189 9.46 -9.28 -8.81
N GLU A 190 10.25 -8.53 -8.05
CA GLU A 190 10.98 -9.06 -6.91
C GLU A 190 10.02 -9.37 -5.74
N GLY A 191 10.17 -10.58 -5.17
CA GLY A 191 9.49 -11.03 -3.97
C GLY A 191 10.32 -10.83 -2.70
N THR A 192 9.72 -11.10 -1.54
CA THR A 192 10.43 -11.06 -0.27
C THR A 192 11.37 -12.26 -0.09
N PRO A 193 12.34 -12.22 0.86
CA PRO A 193 13.20 -13.37 1.16
C PRO A 193 12.45 -14.66 1.50
N LEU A 194 11.30 -14.60 2.17
CA LEU A 194 10.46 -15.77 2.44
C LEU A 194 9.69 -16.26 1.20
N ARG A 195 9.31 -15.36 0.28
CA ARG A 195 8.51 -15.66 -0.92
C ARG A 195 9.20 -15.23 -2.22
N LYS A 196 10.45 -15.68 -2.43
CA LYS A 196 11.31 -15.25 -3.56
C LYS A 196 10.75 -15.51 -4.95
N ASN A 197 9.86 -16.51 -5.09
CA ASN A 197 9.30 -16.93 -6.38
C ASN A 197 7.95 -16.28 -6.68
N MET A 198 7.51 -15.33 -5.86
CA MET A 198 6.24 -14.64 -6.01
C MET A 198 6.50 -13.14 -5.86
N GLY A 199 6.31 -12.38 -6.94
CA GLY A 199 6.46 -10.94 -6.91
C GLY A 199 5.56 -10.32 -5.84
N LEU A 200 6.09 -9.33 -5.12
CA LEU A 200 5.30 -8.59 -4.14
C LEU A 200 4.57 -7.45 -4.84
N ASP A 201 3.24 -7.50 -4.85
CA ASP A 201 2.41 -6.37 -5.32
C ASP A 201 2.49 -5.20 -4.33
N VAL A 202 2.82 -4.01 -4.85
CA VAL A 202 2.97 -2.79 -4.05
C VAL A 202 2.27 -1.60 -4.70
N TYR A 203 1.42 -0.93 -3.92
CA TYR A 203 0.84 0.35 -4.28
C TYR A 203 1.60 1.49 -3.58
N LEU A 204 2.08 2.42 -4.39
CA LEU A 204 2.79 3.60 -3.90
C LEU A 204 1.80 4.67 -3.40
N PHE A 205 2.04 5.14 -2.19
CA PHE A 205 1.36 6.29 -1.59
C PHE A 205 2.26 7.53 -1.72
N ALA A 206 1.88 8.57 -2.46
CA ALA A 206 0.68 8.70 -3.29
C ALA A 206 0.99 9.43 -4.61
N LEU A 207 -0.02 9.57 -5.48
CA LEU A 207 0.18 10.26 -6.75
C LEU A 207 0.44 11.76 -6.54
N PHE A 208 -0.34 12.44 -5.71
CA PHE A 208 -0.26 13.87 -5.48
C PHE A 208 0.02 14.22 -4.02
N ASN A 209 0.63 15.39 -3.79
CA ASN A 209 0.61 16.04 -2.49
C ASN A 209 -0.82 16.48 -2.17
N GLU A 210 -1.29 16.15 -0.97
CA GLU A 210 -2.67 16.39 -0.53
C GLU A 210 -2.67 17.46 0.57
N ASP A 211 -2.86 18.73 0.19
CA ASP A 211 -2.72 19.91 1.06
C ASP A 211 -3.76 19.98 2.20
N LEU A 212 -4.92 19.36 2.03
CA LEU A 212 -5.98 19.29 3.04
C LEU A 212 -5.79 18.19 4.09
N LYS A 213 -4.72 17.38 4.02
CA LYS A 213 -4.50 16.33 5.02
C LYS A 213 -4.19 16.92 6.40
N PRO A 214 -4.92 16.48 7.45
CA PRO A 214 -4.62 16.88 8.81
C PRO A 214 -3.34 16.21 9.30
N GLY A 215 -2.78 16.72 10.39
CA GLY A 215 -1.60 16.15 11.03
C GLY A 215 -0.28 16.80 10.62
N PRO A 216 0.86 16.09 10.83
CA PRO A 216 2.20 16.60 10.56
C PRO A 216 2.40 17.07 9.12
N THR A 217 3.46 17.84 8.89
CA THR A 217 3.82 18.28 7.53
C THR A 217 4.08 17.10 6.59
N SER A 218 4.62 15.97 7.06
CA SER A 218 4.79 14.78 6.23
C SER A 218 3.53 14.34 5.51
N GLU A 219 2.37 14.41 6.17
CA GLU A 219 1.11 13.87 5.64
C GLU A 219 0.73 14.54 4.32
N ARG A 220 1.07 15.82 4.15
CA ARG A 220 0.78 16.62 2.95
C ARG A 220 1.82 16.45 1.83
N ASN A 221 2.89 15.67 2.05
CA ASN A 221 4.10 15.69 1.21
C ASN A 221 4.57 14.31 0.73
N TYR A 222 3.68 13.32 0.59
CA TYR A 222 3.98 11.98 0.06
C TYR A 222 3.88 11.86 -1.48
N GLY A 223 3.32 12.86 -2.15
CA GLY A 223 3.05 12.83 -3.58
C GLY A 223 4.30 12.71 -4.44
N LEU A 224 4.17 11.99 -5.56
CA LEU A 224 5.12 12.07 -6.67
C LEU A 224 4.99 13.40 -7.44
N TYR A 225 3.79 13.97 -7.43
CA TYR A 225 3.43 15.20 -8.13
C TYR A 225 2.81 16.22 -7.18
N GLN A 226 2.88 17.49 -7.58
CA GLN A 226 2.12 18.57 -7.01
C GLN A 226 0.69 18.57 -7.60
N PRO A 227 -0.29 19.24 -6.96
CA PRO A 227 -1.65 19.35 -7.50
C PRO A 227 -1.76 19.98 -8.89
N ASP A 228 -0.74 20.76 -9.31
CA ASP A 228 -0.64 21.38 -10.64
C ASP A 228 0.03 20.48 -11.69
N GLU A 229 0.16 19.18 -11.40
CA GLU A 229 0.75 18.15 -12.25
C GLU A 229 2.27 18.28 -12.46
N THR A 230 2.93 19.25 -11.83
CA THR A 230 4.39 19.32 -11.81
C THR A 230 4.97 18.22 -10.91
N MET A 231 6.14 17.68 -11.25
CA MET A 231 6.78 16.67 -10.42
C MET A 231 7.23 17.28 -9.09
N ALA A 232 6.90 16.63 -7.97
CA ALA A 232 7.49 16.96 -6.67
C ALA A 232 8.99 16.58 -6.66
N TYR A 233 9.32 15.45 -7.29
CA TYR A 233 10.68 14.97 -7.55
C TYR A 233 10.66 13.90 -8.65
N ASN A 234 11.81 13.69 -9.30
CA ASN A 234 11.92 12.74 -10.41
C ASN A 234 12.32 11.34 -9.89
N VAL A 235 11.43 10.36 -10.08
CA VAL A 235 11.66 8.94 -9.73
C VAL A 235 12.12 8.08 -10.93
N GLY A 236 12.32 8.68 -12.11
CA GLY A 236 12.83 8.02 -13.30
C GLY A 236 11.78 7.35 -14.20
N LEU A 237 10.48 7.58 -13.95
CA LEU A 237 9.36 7.02 -14.73
C LEU A 237 9.37 7.45 -16.21
N LEU A 238 10.02 8.56 -16.56
CA LEU A 238 10.02 9.14 -17.91
C LEU A 238 11.33 8.89 -18.70
N SER A 239 12.25 8.05 -18.20
CA SER A 239 13.60 7.92 -18.77
C SER A 239 13.78 6.86 -19.88
N SER A 240 12.70 6.37 -20.50
CA SER A 240 12.76 5.46 -21.65
C SER A 240 12.70 6.21 -22.98
N SER A 241 13.67 7.08 -23.29
CA SER A 241 13.83 7.62 -24.65
C SER A 241 15.18 8.31 -24.93
N GLN A 242 16.30 7.84 -24.38
CA GLN A 242 17.61 8.30 -24.88
C GLN A 242 18.71 7.25 -24.70
N SER A 243 18.77 6.32 -25.65
CA SER A 243 19.98 5.57 -25.96
C SER A 243 20.01 5.22 -27.45
N SER A 244 20.33 6.21 -28.30
CA SER A 244 20.97 5.98 -29.61
C SER A 244 21.41 7.32 -30.24
N THR A 245 22.73 7.52 -30.22
CA THR A 245 23.60 8.13 -31.24
C THR A 245 22.99 8.80 -32.50
N SER A 246 23.53 10.00 -32.78
CA SER A 246 23.82 10.59 -34.10
C SER A 246 22.69 11.26 -34.91
N SER A 247 22.81 12.58 -35.03
CA SER A 247 22.56 13.44 -36.22
C SER A 247 21.60 12.93 -37.30
N THR A 248 20.45 13.59 -37.46
CA THR A 248 19.96 14.30 -38.67
C THR A 248 18.53 14.81 -38.41
N ASN A 249 18.23 16.03 -38.86
CA ASN A 249 16.90 16.65 -38.79
C ASN A 249 15.81 15.76 -39.43
N SER A 250 14.88 15.29 -38.61
CA SER A 250 13.56 14.81 -39.04
C SER A 250 12.56 15.08 -37.91
N ILE A 251 11.68 16.06 -38.11
CA ILE A 251 10.53 16.30 -37.24
C ILE A 251 9.60 15.09 -37.39
N VAL A 252 9.50 14.27 -36.35
CA VAL A 252 8.48 13.21 -36.27
C VAL A 252 7.31 13.75 -35.46
N SER A 253 6.27 14.14 -36.18
CA SER A 253 4.98 14.52 -35.61
C SER A 253 4.29 13.26 -35.10
N LEU A 254 4.18 13.10 -33.78
CA LEU A 254 3.29 12.11 -33.15
C LEU A 254 1.90 12.73 -33.03
N THR A 255 1.14 12.71 -34.13
CA THR A 255 -0.32 12.89 -34.04
C THR A 255 -0.90 11.68 -33.34
N SER A 256 -1.10 11.81 -32.02
CA SER A 256 -1.95 10.91 -31.26
C SER A 256 -3.39 11.11 -31.73
N SER A 257 -4.02 10.05 -32.22
CA SER A 257 -5.44 10.02 -32.62
C SER A 257 -6.41 10.05 -31.42
N ALA A 258 -6.02 10.65 -30.29
CA ALA A 258 -6.77 10.62 -29.03
C ALA A 258 -7.53 11.92 -28.72
N SER A 259 -7.86 12.73 -29.73
CA SER A 259 -8.59 14.00 -29.51
C SER A 259 -10.06 13.98 -29.92
N THR A 260 -10.58 12.89 -30.49
CA THR A 260 -12.00 12.77 -30.87
C THR A 260 -12.80 11.75 -30.05
N ASP A 261 -12.16 10.88 -29.26
CA ASP A 261 -12.86 9.81 -28.52
C ASP A 261 -13.23 10.18 -27.07
N ILE A 262 -12.64 11.24 -26.51
CA ILE A 262 -12.93 11.68 -25.14
C ILE A 262 -14.36 12.24 -25.03
N THR A 263 -14.83 12.96 -26.05
CA THR A 263 -16.18 13.54 -26.07
C THR A 263 -17.25 12.45 -26.20
N ARG A 264 -16.98 11.42 -27.01
CA ARG A 264 -17.87 10.28 -27.24
C ARG A 264 -17.92 9.34 -26.03
N GLY A 265 -16.78 9.13 -25.36
CA GLY A 265 -16.68 8.38 -24.11
C GLY A 265 -17.42 9.06 -22.96
N LYS A 266 -17.29 10.39 -22.82
CA LYS A 266 -18.04 11.17 -21.82
C LYS A 266 -19.56 11.11 -22.07
N GLN A 267 -20.00 11.22 -23.33
CA GLN A 267 -21.42 11.10 -23.67
C GLN A 267 -21.98 9.70 -23.38
N ARG A 268 -21.22 8.64 -23.67
CA ARG A 268 -21.59 7.27 -23.32
C ARG A 268 -21.68 7.05 -21.80
N LEU A 269 -20.72 7.57 -21.03
CA LEU A 269 -20.71 7.44 -19.57
C LEU A 269 -21.91 8.14 -18.92
N ILE A 270 -22.26 9.34 -19.40
CA ILE A 270 -23.45 10.08 -18.95
C ILE A 270 -24.72 9.31 -19.29
N TYR A 271 -24.81 8.72 -20.48
CA TYR A 271 -25.97 7.90 -20.88
C TYR A 271 -26.14 6.67 -19.99
N PHE A 272 -25.03 5.97 -19.67
CA PHE A 272 -25.06 4.82 -18.75
C PHE A 272 -25.46 5.23 -17.33
N MET A 273 -24.98 6.37 -16.82
CA MET A 273 -25.42 6.89 -15.52
C MET A 273 -26.92 7.23 -15.52
N CYS A 274 -27.44 7.86 -16.56
CA CYS A 274 -28.86 8.19 -16.66
C CYS A 274 -29.74 6.94 -16.71
N ILE A 275 -29.36 5.91 -17.48
CA ILE A 275 -30.09 4.63 -17.53
C ILE A 275 -30.06 3.94 -16.16
N TYR A 276 -28.91 3.95 -15.48
CA TYR A 276 -28.75 3.35 -14.16
C TYR A 276 -29.60 4.06 -13.09
N LEU A 277 -29.64 5.39 -13.10
CA LEU A 277 -30.49 6.19 -12.22
C LEU A 277 -31.99 5.98 -12.49
N LEU A 278 -32.40 5.85 -13.76
CA LEU A 278 -33.77 5.53 -14.14
C LEU A 278 -34.18 4.11 -13.71
N ALA A 279 -33.28 3.13 -13.83
CA ALA A 279 -33.51 1.77 -13.35
C ALA A 279 -33.68 1.71 -11.82
N ILE A 280 -32.86 2.45 -11.08
CA ILE A 280 -33.01 2.61 -9.62
C ILE A 280 -34.34 3.30 -9.29
N HIS A 281 -34.72 4.35 -10.01
CA HIS A 281 -35.99 5.05 -9.77
C HIS A 281 -37.22 4.17 -10.06
N MET A 282 -37.15 3.33 -11.10
CA MET A 282 -38.17 2.32 -11.43
C MET A 282 -38.25 1.21 -10.37
N LEU A 283 -37.11 0.76 -9.83
CA LEU A 283 -37.05 -0.22 -8.74
C LEU A 283 -37.62 0.33 -7.43
N ILE A 284 -37.39 1.61 -7.14
CA ILE A 284 -37.94 2.30 -5.95
C ILE A 284 -39.45 2.52 -6.08
N ARG A 285 -39.96 2.89 -7.27
CA ARG A 285 -41.40 3.08 -7.50
C ARG A 285 -42.22 1.79 -7.54
N ARG A 286 -41.59 0.62 -7.69
CA ARG A 286 -42.29 -0.68 -7.74
C ARG A 286 -42.63 -1.27 -6.36
N ARG A 287 -42.25 -0.57 -5.27
CA ARG A 287 -42.60 -0.93 -3.89
C ARG A 287 -43.47 0.15 -3.23
N TYR A 288 -44.62 0.46 -3.82
CA TYR A 288 -45.81 1.00 -3.15
C TYR A 288 -47.04 0.66 -3.99
#